data_AF-A0A4Y2HEZ9-F1
#
_entry.id   AF-A0A4Y2HEZ9-F1
#
_cell.length_a   1.000
_cell.length_b   1.000
_cell.length_c   1.000
_cell.angle_alpha   90.00
_cell.angle_beta   90.00
_cell.angle_gamma   90.00
#
_symmetry.space_group_name_H-M   'P 1'
#
loop_
_entity.id
_entity.type
_entity.pdbx_description
1 polymer ?
#
loop_
_entity_poly.entity_id
_entity_poly.type
_entity_poly.pdbx_seq_one_letter_code
_entity_poly.pdbx_strand_id
1 'polypeptide(L)'
;MPKPPSSGLTANGKKERSRPYLEKAKQLILELEENYLPDEPSLEYTAATSPDPISCEQKPFDCSCVLTDGQTESGVYTIYPAGRPLEVYCDMDTDGGGWT
;
A
#
# COMPACT_ATOMS: atom_id res chain seq x y z
N MET A 1 -45.69 7.78 -1.63
CA MET A 1 -44.90 8.61 -0.70
C MET A 1 -43.89 9.42 -1.50
N PRO A 2 -44.02 10.77 -1.61
CA PRO A 2 -43.02 11.58 -2.29
C PRO A 2 -41.73 11.70 -1.45
N LYS A 3 -40.57 11.51 -2.09
CA LYS A 3 -39.23 11.58 -1.48
C LYS A 3 -38.88 13.05 -1.17
N PRO A 4 -38.25 13.36 -0.01
CA PRO A 4 -37.88 14.73 0.32
C PRO A 4 -36.77 15.25 -0.63
N PRO A 5 -36.70 16.58 -0.85
CA PRO A 5 -35.70 17.16 -1.72
C PRO A 5 -34.30 16.97 -1.10
N SER A 6 -33.40 16.39 -1.88
CA SER A 6 -32.00 16.26 -1.53
C SER A 6 -31.36 17.65 -1.53
N SER A 7 -31.08 18.19 -0.34
CA SER A 7 -30.34 19.44 -0.17
C SER A 7 -28.96 19.34 -0.85
N GLY A 8 -28.87 19.89 -2.06
CA GLY A 8 -27.64 19.95 -2.83
C GLY A 8 -26.66 20.94 -2.21
N LEU A 9 -25.67 20.45 -1.47
CA LEU A 9 -24.47 21.24 -1.18
C LEU A 9 -23.65 21.34 -2.45
N THR A 10 -23.56 22.55 -3.00
CA THR A 10 -22.75 22.85 -4.19
C THR A 10 -21.29 22.45 -3.94
N ALA A 11 -20.60 21.94 -4.98
CA ALA A 11 -19.22 21.47 -4.89
C ALA A 11 -18.25 22.53 -4.33
N ASN A 12 -18.59 23.81 -4.51
CA ASN A 12 -17.83 24.95 -3.98
C ASN A 12 -17.82 24.98 -2.44
N GLY A 13 -18.95 24.69 -1.80
CA GLY A 13 -19.06 24.68 -0.33
C GLY A 13 -18.28 23.53 0.32
N LYS A 14 -18.12 22.39 -0.35
CA LYS A 14 -17.29 21.27 0.13
C LYS A 14 -15.80 21.60 0.06
N LYS A 15 -15.35 22.23 -1.03
CA LYS A 15 -13.97 22.68 -1.21
C LYS A 15 -13.59 23.76 -0.17
N GLU A 16 -14.48 24.71 0.08
CA GLU A 16 -14.22 25.77 1.07
C GLU A 16 -14.20 25.22 2.50
N ARG A 17 -15.08 24.28 2.83
CA ARG A 17 -15.09 23.62 4.13
C ARG A 17 -13.85 22.76 4.37
N SER A 18 -13.28 22.15 3.32
CA SER A 18 -12.08 21.33 3.43
C SER A 18 -10.78 22.13 3.40
N ARG A 19 -10.78 23.38 2.89
CA ARG A 19 -9.59 24.27 2.83
C ARG A 19 -8.78 24.32 4.13
N PRO A 20 -9.35 24.62 5.31
CA PRO A 20 -8.54 24.73 6.53
C PRO A 20 -7.85 23.41 6.91
N TYR A 21 -8.49 22.28 6.64
CA TYR A 21 -7.91 20.96 6.88
C TYR A 21 -6.78 20.64 5.89
N LEU A 22 -6.97 21.00 4.62
CA LEU A 22 -5.95 20.81 3.58
C LEU A 22 -4.73 21.70 3.83
N GLU A 23 -4.93 22.97 4.20
CA GLU A 23 -3.81 23.87 4.52
C GLU A 23 -3.07 23.42 5.78
N LYS A 24 -3.79 22.93 6.80
CA LYS A 24 -3.15 22.34 7.99
C LYS A 24 -2.37 21.07 7.66
N ALA A 25 -2.91 20.20 6.80
CA ALA A 25 -2.22 18.99 6.37
C ALA A 25 -0.93 19.33 5.60
N LYS A 26 -0.99 20.30 4.69
CA LYS A 26 0.21 20.80 3.97
C LYS A 26 1.25 21.34 4.93
N GLN A 27 0.85 22.17 5.90
CA GLN A 27 1.77 22.75 6.87
C GLN A 27 2.49 21.67 7.69
N LEU A 28 1.75 20.65 8.14
CA LEU A 28 2.29 19.52 8.89
C LEU A 28 3.26 18.69 8.03
N ILE A 29 2.94 18.47 6.76
CA ILE A 29 3.83 17.73 5.83
C ILE A 29 5.13 18.51 5.64
N LEU A 30 5.06 19.82 5.37
CA LEU A 30 6.25 20.67 5.18
C LEU A 30 7.12 20.73 6.44
N GLU A 31 6.52 20.78 7.63
CA GLU A 31 7.25 20.77 8.89
C GLU A 31 7.96 19.44 9.17
N LEU A 32 7.36 18.32 8.74
CA LEU A 32 7.99 17.00 8.81
C LEU A 32 9.12 16.86 7.79
N GLU A 33 8.95 17.38 6.57
CA GLU A 33 9.99 17.38 5.55
C GLU A 33 11.21 18.20 5.99
N GLU A 34 11.01 19.39 6.56
CA GLU A 34 12.10 20.26 7.01
C GLU A 34 12.84 19.72 8.24
N ASN A 35 12.13 19.08 9.19
CA ASN A 35 12.71 18.68 10.47
C ASN A 35 13.11 17.20 10.56
N TYR A 36 12.63 16.35 9.65
CA TYR A 36 12.77 14.89 9.78
C TYR A 36 13.42 14.22 8.57
N LEU A 37 13.47 14.86 7.41
CA LEU A 37 14.22 14.35 6.26
C LEU A 37 15.57 15.07 6.21
N PRO A 38 16.67 14.51 6.77
CA PRO A 38 18.00 15.06 6.52
C PRO A 38 18.29 15.08 5.02
N ASP A 39 19.14 16.01 4.56
CA ASP A 39 19.62 16.10 3.17
C ASP A 39 19.95 14.71 2.60
N GLU A 40 18.99 14.13 1.89
CA GLU A 40 19.18 12.86 1.17
C GLU A 40 20.25 13.12 0.09
N PRO A 41 21.36 12.36 0.04
CA PRO A 41 22.09 12.25 -1.22
C PRO A 41 21.07 11.71 -2.21
N SER A 42 20.83 12.45 -3.30
CA SER A 42 19.85 12.15 -4.33
C SER A 42 19.66 10.65 -4.55
N LEU A 43 18.67 10.05 -3.88
CA LEU A 43 18.15 8.76 -4.26
C LEU A 43 17.41 9.02 -5.55
N GLU A 44 18.15 8.92 -6.63
CA GLU A 44 17.61 8.75 -7.95
C GLU A 44 16.77 7.49 -7.89
N TYR A 45 15.46 7.68 -7.73
CA TYR A 45 14.46 6.71 -8.15
C TYR A 45 14.60 6.57 -9.67
N THR A 46 15.65 5.87 -10.07
CA THR A 46 15.71 5.17 -11.33
C THR A 46 15.19 3.79 -11.01
N ALA A 47 14.32 3.27 -11.89
CA ALA A 47 13.60 2.00 -11.72
C ALA A 47 14.51 0.75 -11.67
N ALA A 48 15.79 0.88 -11.30
CA ALA A 48 16.81 -0.15 -11.33
C ALA A 48 17.62 -0.29 -10.02
N THR A 49 17.44 0.57 -9.01
CA THR A 49 18.17 0.45 -7.73
C THR A 49 17.24 0.74 -6.56
N SER A 50 16.28 -0.16 -6.30
CA SER A 50 15.55 -0.19 -5.03
C SER A 50 16.46 -0.85 -3.99
N PRO A 51 16.60 -0.31 -2.76
CA PRO A 51 17.21 -1.07 -1.66
C PRO A 51 16.25 -2.22 -1.35
N ASP A 52 16.58 -3.38 -1.93
CA ASP A 52 15.82 -4.62 -1.97
C ASP A 52 14.30 -4.43 -2.18
N PRO A 53 13.74 -4.66 -3.40
CA PRO A 53 12.32 -4.98 -3.44
C PRO A 53 12.13 -6.10 -2.41
N ILE A 54 11.07 -6.06 -1.59
CA ILE A 54 10.75 -7.14 -0.65
C ILE A 54 10.87 -8.45 -1.43
N SER A 55 12.03 -9.09 -1.31
CA SER A 55 12.42 -10.13 -2.23
C SER A 55 11.80 -11.36 -1.66
N CYS A 56 10.78 -11.84 -2.36
CA CYS A 56 10.02 -13.01 -1.96
C CYS A 56 10.91 -14.27 -1.85
N GLU A 57 12.13 -14.20 -2.40
CA GLU A 57 13.14 -15.25 -2.49
C GLU A 57 13.60 -15.84 -1.14
N GLN A 58 13.51 -15.10 -0.03
CA GLN A 58 14.03 -15.59 1.27
C GLN A 58 12.97 -15.76 2.35
N LYS A 59 11.96 -14.90 2.38
CA LYS A 59 10.87 -14.93 3.36
C LYS A 59 9.61 -14.33 2.74
N PRO A 60 8.84 -15.12 1.98
CA PRO A 60 7.63 -14.61 1.37
C PRO A 60 6.68 -14.11 2.45
N PHE A 61 6.19 -12.87 2.32
CA PHE A 61 5.31 -12.26 3.31
C PHE A 61 3.88 -12.85 3.23
N ASP A 62 3.45 -13.20 2.02
CA ASP A 62 2.13 -13.76 1.70
C ASP A 62 2.22 -14.68 0.46
N CYS A 63 1.09 -15.30 0.09
CA CYS A 63 0.99 -16.19 -1.06
C CYS A 63 1.21 -15.47 -2.41
N SER A 64 0.98 -14.16 -2.50
CA SER A 64 1.28 -13.41 -3.72
C SER A 64 2.79 -13.32 -3.96
N CYS A 65 3.56 -13.18 -2.87
CA CYS A 65 5.01 -13.21 -2.91
C CYS A 65 5.53 -14.58 -3.37
N VAL A 66 4.95 -15.66 -2.81
CA VAL A 66 5.25 -17.05 -3.21
C VAL A 66 4.99 -17.26 -4.70
N LEU A 67 3.88 -16.75 -5.23
CA LEU A 67 3.54 -16.83 -6.65
C LEU A 67 4.56 -16.09 -7.53
N THR A 68 4.97 -14.87 -7.14
CA THR A 68 5.97 -14.09 -7.89
C THR A 68 7.36 -14.72 -7.87
N ASP A 69 7.66 -15.55 -6.88
CA ASP A 69 8.88 -16.37 -6.79
C ASP A 69 8.85 -17.58 -7.75
N GLY A 70 7.78 -17.74 -8.53
CA GLY A 70 7.63 -18.80 -9.53
C GLY A 70 6.98 -20.07 -9.01
N GLN A 71 6.50 -20.08 -7.76
CA GLN A 71 5.74 -21.20 -7.21
C GLN A 71 4.28 -21.11 -7.67
N THR A 72 3.96 -21.80 -8.76
CA THR A 72 2.64 -21.73 -9.40
C THR A 72 1.70 -22.87 -9.03
N GLU A 73 2.12 -23.80 -8.16
CA GLU A 73 1.28 -24.93 -7.75
C GLU A 73 0.55 -24.62 -6.44
N SER A 74 -0.76 -24.87 -6.38
CA SER A 74 -1.51 -24.72 -5.13
C SER A 74 -1.05 -25.74 -4.08
N GLY A 75 -0.86 -25.31 -2.83
CA GLY A 75 -0.25 -26.15 -1.79
C GLY A 75 -0.04 -25.45 -0.47
N VAL A 76 0.56 -26.14 0.51
CA VAL A 76 0.92 -25.52 1.79
C VAL A 76 2.31 -24.91 1.70
N TYR A 77 2.42 -23.62 2.01
CA TYR A 77 3.67 -22.86 1.99
C TYR A 77 3.94 -22.21 3.33
N THR A 78 5.23 -22.01 3.65
CA THR A 78 5.65 -21.21 4.80
C THR A 78 5.81 -19.76 4.39
N ILE A 79 4.96 -18.88 4.93
CA ILE A 79 5.06 -17.43 4.81
C ILE A 79 5.57 -16.81 6.12
N TYR A 80 6.00 -15.55 6.08
CA TYR A 80 6.59 -14.84 7.21
C TYR A 80 5.88 -13.50 7.51
N PRO A 81 4.57 -13.51 7.84
CA PRO A 81 3.88 -12.30 8.26
C PRO A 81 4.54 -11.77 9.54
N ALA A 82 5.00 -10.52 9.50
CA ALA A 82 5.77 -9.89 10.57
C ALA A 82 7.05 -10.67 10.99
N GLY A 83 7.67 -11.39 10.04
CA GLY A 83 8.94 -12.08 10.25
C GLY A 83 8.85 -13.40 11.03
N ARG A 84 7.64 -13.91 11.30
CA ARG A 84 7.41 -15.19 11.99
C ARG A 84 6.89 -16.24 11.01
N PRO A 85 7.41 -17.47 11.02
CA PRO A 85 6.95 -18.51 10.11
C PRO A 85 5.49 -18.89 10.41
N LEU A 86 4.70 -19.02 9.35
CA LEU A 86 3.32 -19.49 9.37
C LEU A 86 3.07 -20.37 8.13
N GLU A 87 2.58 -21.58 8.35
CA GLU A 87 2.13 -22.45 7.26
C GLU A 87 0.70 -22.08 6.85
N VAL A 88 0.51 -21.77 5.57
CA VAL A 88 -0.79 -21.44 4.97
C VAL A 88 -0.99 -22.25 3.70
N TYR A 89 -2.23 -22.51 3.34
CA TYR A 89 -2.54 -23.03 2.01
C TYR A 89 -2.56 -21.85 1.03
N CYS A 90 -1.69 -21.89 0.01
CA CYS A 90 -1.73 -20.94 -1.08
C CYS A 90 -2.49 -21.54 -2.26
N ASP A 91 -3.56 -20.86 -2.69
CA ASP A 91 -4.22 -21.12 -3.96
C ASP A 91 -3.54 -20.28 -5.04
N MET A 92 -2.87 -20.98 -5.97
CA MET A 92 -2.12 -20.40 -7.09
C MET A 92 -2.86 -20.50 -8.42
N ASP A 93 -4.02 -21.16 -8.45
CA ASP A 93 -4.76 -21.46 -9.67
C ASP A 93 -5.97 -20.53 -9.86
N THR A 94 -6.64 -20.15 -8.78
CA THR A 94 -7.89 -19.37 -8.82
C THR A 94 -7.63 -17.89 -9.09
N ASP A 95 -8.30 -17.34 -10.11
CA ASP A 95 -8.30 -15.91 -10.45
C ASP A 95 -6.89 -15.28 -10.59
N GLY A 96 -5.92 -16.08 -11.03
CA GLY A 96 -4.52 -15.65 -11.19
C GLY A 96 -3.63 -15.92 -9.98
N GLY A 97 -4.15 -16.55 -8.92
CA GLY A 97 -3.38 -17.09 -7.80
C GLY A 97 -2.95 -16.07 -6.73
N GLY A 98 -2.17 -16.55 -5.75
CA GLY A 98 -1.62 -15.74 -4.67
C GLY A 98 -2.54 -15.56 -3.47
N TRP A 99 -3.55 -16.43 -3.32
CA TRP A 99 -4.54 -16.36 -2.25
C TRP A 99 -4.17 -17.26 -1.07
N THR A 100 -4.46 -16.80 0.16
CA THR A 100 -4.33 -17.56 1.43
C THR A 100 -5.65 -18.15 1.90
#